data_AF-A0A9J8A566-F1
#
_entry.id   AF-A0A9J8A566-F1
#
_cell.length_a   1.000
_cell.length_b   1.000
_cell.length_c   1.000
_cell.angle_alpha   90.00
_cell.angle_beta   90.00
_cell.angle_gamma   90.00
#
_symmetry.space_group_name_H-M   'P 1'
#
loop_
_entity.id
_entity.type
_entity.pdbx_description
1 polymer ?
#
loop_
_entity_poly.entity_id
_entity_poly.type
_entity_poly.pdbx_seq_one_letter_code
_entity_poly.pdbx_strand_id
1 'polypeptide(L)'
;MAESQEFADLWERNLISTQDGGPCWDLVNDEYLPGSFDLNIFGNMLPEQPQPSTSPPTSSVPVATDYPGEHGFKLGFPQSGTAKSVTCTYSSDLNKLFCQLAKTCPVQMLVDVAPPQGSVIRATAIYKKSEHVADVVRRCPHHERTLDGDGLAPPAHLIRVEGNSRAVYREDDMTYRHSVVVPYEAPQLGAEWTTVLYNFMCNSSCMGGMNRRPILTIITLETHDGQLLGRRSFEVRVCACPGRDRKTEESNFRKDQETKTLGKTPSTTKRSMTKESSSSTPRPEGSKKAKLSTSSDEEIYTLQVRGKDRYEMLKKINDSLELSDVVPPSDMDRYLQKLVTKGKKEKDGQTPEPKRGKKLIVKDEKSDSD
;
A
#
# COMPACT_ATOMS: atom_id res chain seq x y z
N MET A 1 -9.93 43.53 49.21
CA MET A 1 -10.91 42.70 48.47
C MET A 1 -11.91 43.63 47.77
N ALA A 2 -11.49 44.32 46.71
CA ALA A 2 -12.35 45.22 45.94
C ALA A 2 -11.96 45.36 44.45
N GLU A 3 -10.96 44.63 43.96
CA GLU A 3 -10.49 44.75 42.56
C GLU A 3 -11.01 43.64 41.63
N SER A 4 -11.67 42.60 42.17
CA SER A 4 -12.14 41.46 41.37
C SER A 4 -13.55 41.61 40.81
N GLN A 5 -14.28 42.66 41.20
CA GLN A 5 -15.66 42.90 40.73
C GLN A 5 -15.70 43.77 39.45
N GLU A 6 -14.76 44.70 39.29
CA GLU A 6 -14.73 45.63 38.14
C GLU A 6 -14.40 44.95 36.81
N PHE A 7 -13.59 43.90 36.83
CA PHE A 7 -13.21 43.19 35.60
C PHE A 7 -14.36 42.37 35.01
N ALA A 8 -15.22 41.80 35.87
CA ALA A 8 -16.38 41.02 35.43
C ALA A 8 -17.46 41.91 34.79
N ASP A 9 -17.70 43.09 35.38
CA ASP A 9 -18.70 44.04 34.86
C ASP A 9 -18.26 44.71 33.54
N LEU A 10 -16.95 44.92 33.33
CA LEU A 10 -16.40 45.40 32.06
C LEU A 10 -16.45 44.35 30.94
N TRP A 11 -16.39 43.06 31.30
CA TRP A 11 -16.44 41.95 30.35
C TRP A 11 -17.86 41.71 29.82
N GLU A 12 -18.88 41.80 30.69
CA GLU A 12 -20.28 41.64 30.27
C GLU A 12 -20.80 42.82 29.44
N ARG A 13 -20.32 44.04 29.68
CA ARG A 13 -20.77 45.24 28.93
C ARG A 13 -20.29 45.30 27.49
N ASN A 14 -19.22 44.59 27.13
CA ASN A 14 -18.71 44.50 25.76
C ASN A 14 -19.30 43.33 24.95
N LEU A 15 -20.00 42.39 25.59
CA LEU A 15 -20.57 41.22 24.90
C LEU A 15 -22.05 41.35 24.49
N ILE A 16 -22.74 42.43 24.91
CA ILE A 16 -24.18 42.59 24.65
C ILE A 16 -24.47 43.95 24.00
N SER A 17 -24.21 44.02 22.69
CA SER A 17 -24.89 44.81 21.64
C SER A 17 -24.03 44.60 20.40
N THR A 18 -24.46 43.89 19.37
CA THR A 18 -25.49 44.36 18.43
C THR A 18 -26.12 43.19 17.68
N GLN A 19 -27.46 43.15 17.68
CA GLN A 19 -28.21 42.71 16.51
C GLN A 19 -27.99 43.72 15.37
N ASP A 20 -27.88 43.19 14.15
CA ASP A 20 -27.84 43.89 12.85
C ASP A 20 -26.65 44.82 12.51
N GLY A 21 -25.81 44.31 11.59
CA GLY A 21 -25.41 45.02 10.37
C GLY A 21 -24.46 46.21 10.46
N GLY A 22 -23.15 45.95 10.43
CA GLY A 22 -22.11 46.91 9.96
C GLY A 22 -20.91 47.05 10.90
N PRO A 23 -19.66 47.19 10.38
CA PRO A 23 -18.48 47.34 11.22
C PRO A 23 -18.41 48.76 11.80
N CYS A 24 -18.75 48.90 13.08
CA CYS A 24 -18.62 50.14 13.85
C CYS A 24 -17.22 50.22 14.46
N TRP A 25 -16.26 50.80 13.74
CA TRP A 25 -14.91 51.10 14.27
C TRP A 25 -14.73 52.57 14.70
N ASP A 26 -15.80 53.35 14.82
CA ASP A 26 -15.74 54.78 15.14
C ASP A 26 -15.94 55.09 16.63
N LEU A 27 -15.24 54.40 17.53
CA LEU A 27 -15.31 54.70 18.97
C LEU A 27 -14.01 54.39 19.74
N VAL A 28 -12.88 54.77 19.16
CA VAL A 28 -11.65 54.95 19.95
C VAL A 28 -11.52 56.42 20.32
N ASN A 29 -11.81 56.73 21.59
CA ASN A 29 -11.61 58.06 22.18
C ASN A 29 -10.14 58.50 22.01
N ASP A 30 -9.95 59.64 21.37
CA ASP A 30 -8.66 60.27 21.01
C ASP A 30 -7.97 60.97 22.21
N GLU A 31 -8.26 60.56 23.45
CA GLU A 31 -7.80 61.25 24.67
C GLU A 31 -6.68 60.51 25.43
N TYR A 32 -6.24 59.34 24.97
CA TYR A 32 -5.24 58.52 25.67
C TYR A 32 -4.09 58.01 24.80
N LEU A 33 -3.77 58.67 23.69
CA LEU A 33 -2.58 58.35 22.89
C LEU A 33 -1.46 59.39 23.09
N PRO A 34 -0.24 58.99 23.46
CA PRO A 34 0.92 59.88 23.46
C PRO A 34 1.16 60.42 22.05
N GLY A 35 1.46 61.73 21.93
CA GLY A 35 1.63 62.46 20.66
C GLY A 35 2.78 62.01 19.73
N SER A 36 3.31 60.81 19.92
CA SER A 36 4.29 60.14 19.05
C SER A 36 3.76 58.85 18.42
N PHE A 37 2.45 58.58 18.49
CA PHE A 37 1.87 57.40 17.87
C PHE A 37 1.51 57.69 16.41
N ASP A 38 2.29 57.13 15.48
CA ASP A 38 2.06 57.30 14.04
C ASP A 38 1.00 56.30 13.55
N LEU A 39 -0.19 56.81 13.24
CA LEU A 39 -1.32 56.05 12.67
C LEU A 39 -1.02 55.47 11.27
N ASN A 40 0.06 55.90 10.61
CA ASN A 40 0.40 55.42 9.27
C ASN A 40 1.16 54.08 9.24
N ILE A 41 1.45 53.47 10.39
CA ILE A 41 2.07 52.13 10.45
C ILE A 41 1.19 51.05 9.80
N PHE A 42 -0.14 51.21 9.82
CA PHE A 42 -1.08 50.25 9.25
C PHE A 42 -1.45 50.54 7.78
N GLY A 43 -0.95 51.64 7.20
CA GLY A 43 -1.28 52.06 5.82
C GLY A 43 -0.65 51.22 4.71
N ASN A 44 0.28 50.30 5.04
CA ASN A 44 0.99 49.47 4.06
C ASN A 44 0.59 47.98 4.11
N MET A 45 -0.62 47.65 4.56
CA MET A 45 -1.15 46.30 4.36
C MET A 45 -1.67 46.18 2.92
N LEU A 46 -0.90 45.51 2.06
CA LEU A 46 -1.39 45.03 0.77
C LEU A 46 -2.73 44.29 0.96
N PRO A 47 -3.69 44.39 0.03
CA PRO A 47 -4.93 43.64 0.12
C PRO A 47 -4.60 42.15 0.20
N GLU A 48 -5.13 41.53 1.26
CA GLU A 48 -4.97 40.14 1.61
C GLU A 48 -5.31 39.25 0.41
N GLN A 49 -4.31 38.53 -0.09
CA GLN A 49 -4.50 37.44 -1.03
C GLN A 49 -5.44 36.42 -0.36
N PRO A 50 -6.48 35.91 -1.03
CA PRO A 50 -7.43 34.98 -0.41
C PRO A 50 -6.67 33.76 0.14
N GLN A 51 -6.70 33.61 1.46
CA GLN A 51 -6.10 32.46 2.12
C GLN A 51 -6.77 31.17 1.62
N PRO A 52 -6.00 30.13 1.24
CA PRO A 52 -6.56 28.83 0.97
C PRO A 52 -7.20 28.29 2.25
N SER A 53 -8.46 27.85 2.11
CA SER A 53 -9.26 27.16 3.11
C SER A 53 -8.43 26.30 4.05
N THR A 54 -8.52 26.56 5.36
CA THR A 54 -7.89 25.76 6.41
C THR A 54 -8.53 24.38 6.47
N SER A 55 -8.10 23.45 5.62
CA SER A 55 -8.19 22.03 5.90
C SER A 55 -7.16 21.66 6.99
N PRO A 56 -7.46 20.72 7.90
CA PRO A 56 -6.47 20.24 8.85
C PRO A 56 -5.26 19.67 8.09
N PRO A 57 -4.02 19.83 8.60
CA PRO A 57 -2.82 19.43 7.87
C PRO A 57 -2.87 17.94 7.59
N THR A 58 -3.06 17.59 6.31
CA THR A 58 -2.90 16.22 5.83
C THR A 58 -1.46 15.83 6.12
N SER A 59 -1.25 14.96 7.12
CA SER A 59 0.08 14.44 7.45
C SER A 59 0.75 13.91 6.19
N SER A 60 2.02 14.30 5.96
CA SER A 60 2.81 13.88 4.80
C SER A 60 2.81 12.34 4.63
N VAL A 61 2.74 11.62 5.75
CA VAL A 61 2.51 10.18 5.80
C VAL A 61 1.12 9.91 6.40
N PRO A 62 0.14 9.46 5.59
CA PRO A 62 -1.18 9.10 6.11
C PRO A 62 -1.07 7.85 6.99
N VAL A 63 -1.77 7.87 8.11
CA VAL A 63 -1.83 6.74 9.04
C VAL A 63 -2.72 5.65 8.43
N ALA A 64 -2.19 4.44 8.26
CA ALA A 64 -2.93 3.30 7.74
C ALA A 64 -3.62 2.45 8.83
N THR A 65 -3.36 2.73 10.11
CA THR A 65 -3.93 1.98 11.23
C THR A 65 -5.45 2.07 11.24
N ASP A 66 -6.10 0.93 11.36
CA ASP A 66 -7.55 0.82 11.44
C ASP A 66 -8.11 1.57 12.65
N TYR A 67 -9.13 2.38 12.40
CA TYR A 67 -9.84 3.17 13.40
C TYR A 67 -11.35 3.08 13.12
N PRO A 68 -12.13 2.26 13.86
CA PRO A 68 -13.57 2.13 13.60
C PRO A 68 -14.32 3.45 13.78
N GLY A 69 -13.82 4.29 14.68
CA GLY A 69 -14.52 5.47 15.17
C GLY A 69 -15.84 5.14 15.84
N GLU A 70 -16.61 6.18 16.13
CA GLU A 70 -17.88 6.09 16.86
C GLU A 70 -18.99 5.41 16.04
N HIS A 71 -18.85 5.42 14.71
CA HIS A 71 -19.80 4.80 13.78
C HIS A 71 -19.53 3.32 13.52
N GLY A 72 -18.49 2.73 14.12
CA GLY A 72 -18.16 1.32 13.94
C GLY A 72 -17.76 0.97 12.51
N PHE A 73 -17.10 1.89 11.79
CA PHE A 73 -16.80 1.76 10.37
C PHE A 73 -15.95 0.52 10.06
N LYS A 74 -16.46 -0.34 9.17
CA LYS A 74 -15.85 -1.60 8.75
C LYS A 74 -15.95 -1.74 7.23
N LEU A 75 -15.06 -2.55 6.66
CA LEU A 75 -15.11 -2.93 5.24
C LEU A 75 -15.53 -4.38 5.10
N GLY A 76 -16.42 -4.62 4.14
CA GLY A 76 -16.85 -5.94 3.72
C GLY A 76 -16.43 -6.19 2.27
N PHE A 77 -16.21 -7.46 1.94
CA PHE A 77 -15.84 -7.89 0.60
C PHE A 77 -16.71 -9.07 0.21
N PRO A 78 -17.34 -9.06 -0.99
CA PRO A 78 -18.14 -10.19 -1.45
C PRO A 78 -17.33 -11.49 -1.48
N GLN A 79 -17.92 -12.55 -0.93
CA GLN A 79 -17.27 -13.86 -0.89
C GLN A 79 -17.02 -14.34 -2.33
N SER A 80 -15.73 -14.39 -2.69
CA SER A 80 -15.29 -14.73 -4.04
C SER A 80 -14.36 -15.93 -3.99
N GLY A 81 -14.54 -16.85 -4.95
CA GLY A 81 -13.68 -18.01 -5.11
C GLY A 81 -12.29 -17.66 -5.65
N THR A 82 -11.51 -18.69 -5.94
CA THR A 82 -10.13 -18.61 -6.45
C THR A 82 -9.96 -19.29 -7.81
N ALA A 83 -11.03 -19.34 -8.60
CA ALA A 83 -11.01 -19.89 -9.96
C ALA A 83 -10.14 -19.01 -10.89
N LYS A 84 -9.68 -19.58 -12.02
CA LYS A 84 -8.83 -18.85 -12.98
C LYS A 84 -9.54 -17.66 -13.65
N SER A 85 -10.87 -17.73 -13.77
CA SER A 85 -11.72 -16.71 -14.39
C SER A 85 -12.07 -15.54 -13.47
N VAL A 86 -11.74 -15.60 -12.17
CA VAL A 86 -12.10 -14.51 -11.25
C VAL A 86 -11.31 -13.24 -11.59
N THR A 87 -12.02 -12.14 -11.75
CA THR A 87 -11.45 -10.82 -12.05
C THR A 87 -11.10 -10.05 -10.79
N CYS A 88 -11.75 -10.37 -9.67
CA CYS A 88 -11.54 -9.78 -8.36
C CYS A 88 -11.80 -10.85 -7.28
N THR A 89 -10.94 -10.91 -6.27
CA THR A 89 -11.08 -11.84 -5.13
C THR A 89 -10.36 -11.27 -3.91
N TYR A 90 -10.94 -11.44 -2.73
CA TYR A 90 -10.39 -10.93 -1.48
C TYR A 90 -9.97 -12.06 -0.56
N SER A 91 -8.78 -11.93 0.05
CA SER A 91 -8.26 -12.84 1.06
C SER A 91 -8.40 -12.21 2.45
N SER A 92 -9.22 -12.81 3.30
CA SER A 92 -9.38 -12.38 4.70
C SER A 92 -8.12 -12.62 5.52
N ASP A 93 -7.41 -13.73 5.26
CA ASP A 93 -6.19 -14.10 6.00
C ASP A 93 -5.06 -13.08 5.79
N LEU A 94 -5.00 -12.49 4.59
CA LEU A 94 -3.98 -11.52 4.21
C LEU A 94 -4.45 -10.06 4.33
N ASN A 95 -5.74 -9.83 4.61
CA ASN A 95 -6.40 -8.53 4.42
C ASN A 95 -6.01 -7.89 3.06
N LYS A 96 -6.19 -8.66 1.99
CA LYS A 96 -5.62 -8.35 0.66
C LYS A 96 -6.59 -8.63 -0.48
N LEU A 97 -6.82 -7.61 -1.29
CA LEU A 97 -7.58 -7.65 -2.53
C LEU A 97 -6.68 -7.99 -3.72
N PHE A 98 -7.07 -8.99 -4.49
CA PHE A 98 -6.43 -9.35 -5.75
C PHE A 98 -7.41 -9.03 -6.88
N CYS A 99 -6.99 -8.22 -7.84
CA CYS A 99 -7.85 -7.83 -8.96
C CYS A 99 -7.09 -7.71 -10.27
N GLN A 100 -7.83 -7.78 -11.37
CA GLN A 100 -7.32 -7.50 -12.71
C GLN A 100 -7.31 -5.99 -13.00
N LEU A 101 -6.42 -5.58 -13.91
CA LEU A 101 -6.33 -4.21 -14.39
C LEU A 101 -7.70 -3.69 -14.85
N ALA A 102 -8.09 -2.52 -14.33
CA ALA A 102 -9.30 -1.80 -14.68
C ALA A 102 -10.62 -2.59 -14.49
N LYS A 103 -10.60 -3.73 -13.79
CA LYS A 103 -11.82 -4.48 -13.46
C LYS A 103 -12.46 -3.99 -12.18
N THR A 104 -13.78 -4.05 -12.15
CA THR A 104 -14.62 -3.61 -11.03
C THR A 104 -14.34 -4.43 -9.77
N CYS A 105 -14.09 -3.71 -8.69
CA CYS A 105 -13.80 -4.24 -7.37
C CYS A 105 -14.83 -3.70 -6.37
N PRO A 106 -15.90 -4.45 -6.06
CA PRO A 106 -16.89 -4.02 -5.09
C PRO A 106 -16.31 -4.06 -3.67
N VAL A 107 -16.44 -2.96 -2.94
CA VAL A 107 -16.09 -2.88 -1.52
C VAL A 107 -17.30 -2.37 -0.75
N GLN A 108 -17.69 -3.10 0.29
CA GLN A 108 -18.88 -2.82 1.10
C GLN A 108 -18.48 -1.92 2.28
N MET A 109 -19.18 -0.83 2.46
CA MET A 109 -19.06 0.11 3.56
C MET A 109 -20.08 -0.28 4.62
N LEU A 110 -19.61 -0.73 5.78
CA LEU A 110 -20.44 -1.11 6.91
C LEU A 110 -20.28 -0.07 8.02
N VAL A 111 -21.40 0.34 8.59
CA VAL A 111 -21.46 1.22 9.76
C VAL A 111 -22.48 0.66 10.74
N ASP A 112 -22.14 0.72 12.03
CA ASP A 112 -23.04 0.29 13.10
C ASP A 112 -24.05 1.42 13.42
N VAL A 113 -23.62 2.69 13.30
CA VAL A 113 -24.44 3.90 13.50
C VAL A 113 -24.30 4.81 12.28
N ALA A 114 -25.42 5.28 11.75
CA ALA A 114 -25.43 6.16 10.58
C ALA A 114 -24.58 7.43 10.82
N PRO A 115 -23.67 7.78 9.89
CA PRO A 115 -22.85 8.98 10.03
C PRO A 115 -23.67 10.26 9.76
N PRO A 116 -23.17 11.43 10.16
CA PRO A 116 -23.82 12.72 9.89
C PRO A 116 -24.13 12.92 8.41
N GLN A 117 -25.18 13.69 8.12
CA GLN A 117 -25.54 14.01 6.74
C GLN A 117 -24.40 14.76 6.03
N GLY A 118 -24.19 14.44 4.76
CA GLY A 118 -23.09 15.00 3.98
C GLY A 118 -21.73 14.36 4.23
N SER A 119 -21.66 13.27 5.01
CA SER A 119 -20.45 12.47 5.13
C SER A 119 -19.99 11.92 3.77
N VAL A 120 -18.69 11.69 3.64
CA VAL A 120 -18.04 11.23 2.42
C VAL A 120 -17.14 10.04 2.68
N ILE A 121 -16.93 9.22 1.65
CA ILE A 121 -15.96 8.13 1.63
C ILE A 121 -14.81 8.54 0.74
N ARG A 122 -13.58 8.49 1.27
CA ARG A 122 -12.37 8.77 0.52
C ARG A 122 -11.50 7.52 0.41
N ALA A 123 -11.02 7.24 -0.80
CA ALA A 123 -10.03 6.20 -1.06
C ALA A 123 -8.68 6.81 -1.45
N THR A 124 -7.62 6.41 -0.76
CA THR A 124 -6.24 6.86 -0.99
C THR A 124 -5.29 5.66 -1.04
N ALA A 125 -4.39 5.63 -2.03
CA ALA A 125 -3.37 4.59 -2.13
C ALA A 125 -2.02 5.06 -1.57
N ILE A 126 -1.36 4.20 -0.80
CA ILE A 126 -0.01 4.44 -0.26
C ILE A 126 0.86 3.19 -0.47
N TYR A 127 2.18 3.33 -0.50
CA TYR A 127 3.05 2.16 -0.46
C TYR A 127 3.11 1.56 0.95
N LYS A 128 3.05 0.22 1.04
CA LYS A 128 3.03 -0.50 2.32
C LYS A 128 4.37 -0.42 3.06
N LYS A 129 5.48 -0.45 2.32
CA LYS A 129 6.81 -0.45 2.92
C LYS A 129 7.21 0.97 3.34
N SER A 130 7.82 1.10 4.51
CA SER A 130 8.29 2.38 5.06
C SER A 130 9.27 3.11 4.14
N GLU A 131 10.11 2.38 3.42
CA GLU A 131 11.08 2.92 2.46
C GLU A 131 10.44 3.70 1.29
N HIS A 132 9.14 3.49 1.03
CA HIS A 132 8.42 4.13 -0.07
C HIS A 132 7.18 4.88 0.39
N VAL A 133 6.90 4.96 1.70
CA VAL A 133 5.62 5.52 2.18
C VAL A 133 5.47 7.00 1.84
N ALA A 134 6.57 7.74 1.74
CA ALA A 134 6.60 9.14 1.32
C ALA A 134 6.31 9.32 -0.19
N ASP A 135 6.55 8.29 -1.01
CA ASP A 135 6.30 8.36 -2.44
C ASP A 135 4.79 8.36 -2.73
N VAL A 136 4.38 9.16 -3.72
CA VAL A 136 3.01 9.18 -4.22
C VAL A 136 2.75 7.97 -5.12
N VAL A 137 1.63 7.29 -4.91
CA VAL A 137 1.19 6.20 -5.79
C VAL A 137 0.53 6.79 -7.04
N ARG A 138 1.23 6.70 -8.17
CA ARG A 138 0.74 7.16 -9.49
C ARG A 138 0.69 5.99 -10.48
N ARG A 139 -0.08 6.15 -11.56
CA ARG A 139 -0.02 5.25 -12.72
C ARG A 139 1.35 5.36 -13.40
N CYS A 140 1.75 4.33 -14.14
CA CYS A 140 2.98 4.43 -14.92
C CYS A 140 2.79 5.37 -16.13
N PRO A 141 3.86 5.99 -16.65
CA PRO A 141 3.77 6.92 -17.78
C PRO A 141 3.15 6.32 -19.05
N HIS A 142 3.15 4.99 -19.18
CA HIS A 142 2.50 4.31 -20.31
C HIS A 142 0.97 4.38 -20.18
N HIS A 143 0.43 3.88 -19.07
CA HIS A 143 -1.01 3.89 -18.80
C HIS A 143 -1.56 5.30 -18.57
N GLU A 144 -0.77 6.21 -18.01
CA GLU A 144 -1.18 7.62 -17.84
C GLU A 144 -1.42 8.32 -19.18
N ARG A 145 -0.62 8.00 -20.20
CA ARG A 145 -0.80 8.53 -21.57
C ARG A 145 -1.94 7.84 -22.32
N THR A 146 -2.38 6.67 -21.86
CA THR A 146 -3.54 5.99 -22.45
C THR A 146 -4.82 6.61 -21.89
N LEU A 147 -5.64 7.15 -22.79
CA LEU A 147 -6.98 7.62 -22.47
C LEU A 147 -7.90 6.40 -22.29
N ASP A 148 -7.91 5.86 -21.07
CA ASP A 148 -8.84 4.82 -20.65
C ASP A 148 -10.07 5.49 -20.01
N GLY A 149 -11.21 5.57 -20.71
CA GLY A 149 -12.51 5.94 -20.12
C GLY A 149 -12.92 7.43 -20.12
N ASP A 150 -14.02 7.71 -19.39
CA ASP A 150 -15.02 8.79 -19.56
C ASP A 150 -14.59 10.24 -19.26
N GLY A 151 -13.28 10.56 -19.28
CA GLY A 151 -12.77 11.93 -19.09
C GLY A 151 -12.93 12.55 -17.68
N LEU A 152 -13.81 12.01 -16.83
CA LEU A 152 -14.08 12.52 -15.47
C LEU A 152 -12.93 12.30 -14.48
N ALA A 153 -12.12 11.26 -14.69
CA ALA A 153 -11.03 10.89 -13.80
C ALA A 153 -9.67 11.32 -14.38
N PRO A 154 -8.84 12.07 -13.65
CA PRO A 154 -7.53 12.46 -14.13
C PRO A 154 -6.67 11.24 -14.49
N PRO A 155 -5.83 11.35 -15.53
CA PRO A 155 -5.06 10.22 -16.05
C PRO A 155 -4.02 9.68 -15.08
N ALA A 156 -3.57 10.46 -14.08
CA ALA A 156 -2.56 10.06 -13.11
C ALA A 156 -3.12 9.22 -11.93
N HIS A 157 -4.43 9.27 -11.69
CA HIS A 157 -5.08 8.60 -10.55
C HIS A 157 -5.11 7.08 -10.71
N LEU A 158 -4.55 6.35 -9.74
CA LEU A 158 -4.56 4.89 -9.75
C LEU A 158 -5.96 4.32 -9.46
N ILE A 159 -6.64 4.86 -8.45
CA ILE A 159 -7.96 4.39 -7.99
C ILE A 159 -9.02 5.22 -8.68
N ARG A 160 -10.01 4.55 -9.28
CA ARG A 160 -11.21 5.15 -9.85
C ARG A 160 -12.46 4.54 -9.25
N VAL A 161 -13.57 5.26 -9.39
CA VAL A 161 -14.90 4.80 -8.99
C VAL A 161 -15.76 4.65 -10.24
N GLU A 162 -16.44 3.51 -10.36
CA GLU A 162 -17.36 3.16 -11.42
C GLU A 162 -18.82 3.31 -10.97
N GLY A 163 -19.70 3.77 -11.86
CA GLY A 163 -21.13 3.87 -11.60
C GLY A 163 -21.55 5.01 -10.66
N ASN A 164 -20.64 5.93 -10.31
CA ASN A 164 -20.96 7.09 -9.48
C ASN A 164 -20.45 8.39 -10.15
N SER A 165 -21.36 9.18 -10.72
CA SER A 165 -21.06 10.46 -11.35
C SER A 165 -20.70 11.58 -10.37
N ARG A 166 -20.93 11.37 -9.06
CA ARG A 166 -20.56 12.29 -7.99
C ARG A 166 -19.17 12.02 -7.42
N ALA A 167 -18.41 11.11 -8.03
CA ALA A 167 -17.03 10.86 -7.66
C ALA A 167 -16.16 12.09 -7.98
N VAL A 168 -15.49 12.62 -6.96
CA VAL A 168 -14.58 13.76 -7.07
C VAL A 168 -13.15 13.28 -6.87
N TYR A 169 -12.32 13.49 -7.89
CA TYR A 169 -10.90 13.17 -7.84
C TYR A 169 -10.13 14.38 -7.32
N ARG A 170 -9.28 14.17 -6.31
CA ARG A 170 -8.46 15.24 -5.71
C ARG A 170 -6.99 14.87 -5.67
N GLU A 171 -6.15 15.83 -6.01
CA GLU A 171 -4.72 15.85 -5.69
C GLU A 171 -4.54 16.84 -4.55
N ASP A 172 -3.91 16.41 -3.47
CA ASP A 172 -3.64 17.27 -2.31
C ASP A 172 -2.48 18.23 -2.62
N ASP A 173 -2.67 19.53 -2.40
CA ASP A 173 -1.72 20.57 -2.84
C ASP A 173 -0.36 20.50 -2.10
N MET A 174 -0.32 19.91 -0.92
CA MET A 174 0.90 19.81 -0.10
C MET A 174 1.61 18.46 -0.27
N THR A 175 0.85 17.37 -0.28
CA THR A 175 1.37 16.00 -0.30
C THR A 175 1.37 15.38 -1.69
N TYR A 176 0.73 16.03 -2.67
CA TYR A 176 0.50 15.55 -4.04
C TYR A 176 -0.18 14.19 -4.09
N ARG A 177 -0.83 13.76 -3.00
CA ARG A 177 -1.47 12.46 -2.93
C ARG A 177 -2.79 12.50 -3.67
N HIS A 178 -2.97 11.48 -4.50
CA HIS A 178 -4.22 11.28 -5.20
C HIS A 178 -5.22 10.58 -4.30
N SER A 179 -6.43 11.13 -4.25
CA SER A 179 -7.58 10.51 -3.62
C SER A 179 -8.82 10.62 -4.50
N VAL A 180 -9.78 9.73 -4.29
CA VAL A 180 -11.12 9.83 -4.86
C VAL A 180 -12.13 9.86 -3.73
N VAL A 181 -13.07 10.80 -3.80
CA VAL A 181 -14.09 11.04 -2.80
C VAL A 181 -15.46 10.78 -3.42
N VAL A 182 -16.29 10.02 -2.72
CA VAL A 182 -17.69 9.81 -3.09
C VAL A 182 -18.57 10.18 -1.89
N PRO A 183 -19.76 10.75 -2.11
CA PRO A 183 -20.72 10.93 -1.04
C PRO A 183 -21.06 9.60 -0.37
N TYR A 184 -21.13 9.57 0.95
CA TYR A 184 -21.68 8.43 1.66
C TYR A 184 -23.19 8.37 1.40
N GLU A 185 -23.65 7.20 0.93
CA GLU A 185 -25.06 6.91 0.75
C GLU A 185 -25.47 5.85 1.77
N ALA A 186 -26.59 6.07 2.46
CA ALA A 186 -27.10 5.08 3.39
C ALA A 186 -27.48 3.78 2.66
N PRO A 187 -27.33 2.60 3.30
CA PRO A 187 -27.77 1.34 2.70
C PRO A 187 -29.25 1.42 2.29
N GLN A 188 -29.58 0.79 1.16
CA GLN A 188 -30.97 0.69 0.73
C GLN A 188 -31.79 -0.12 1.75
N LEU A 189 -33.11 0.10 1.79
CA LEU A 189 -33.98 -0.64 2.70
C LEU A 189 -33.82 -2.16 2.50
N GLY A 190 -33.50 -2.88 3.59
CA GLY A 190 -33.23 -4.31 3.57
C GLY A 190 -31.77 -4.71 3.24
N ALA A 191 -30.90 -3.74 2.95
CA ALA A 191 -29.46 -3.96 2.84
C ALA A 191 -28.75 -3.52 4.14
N GLU A 192 -27.71 -4.26 4.53
CA GLU A 192 -26.91 -3.95 5.72
C GLU A 192 -25.70 -3.04 5.42
N TRP A 193 -25.38 -2.82 4.14
CA TRP A 193 -24.19 -2.09 3.71
C TRP A 193 -24.40 -1.33 2.40
N THR A 194 -23.52 -0.36 2.15
CA THR A 194 -23.44 0.39 0.88
C THR A 194 -22.23 -0.08 0.10
N THR A 195 -22.34 -0.31 -1.21
CA THR A 195 -21.21 -0.80 -2.02
C THR A 195 -20.63 0.31 -2.88
N VAL A 196 -19.32 0.52 -2.81
CA VAL A 196 -18.57 1.38 -3.74
C VAL A 196 -17.79 0.50 -4.70
N LEU A 197 -17.90 0.79 -6.00
CA LEU A 197 -17.25 0.03 -7.07
C LEU A 197 -15.93 0.72 -7.45
N TYR A 198 -14.80 0.13 -7.06
CA TYR A 198 -13.48 0.68 -7.36
C TYR A 198 -12.84 -0.01 -8.57
N ASN A 199 -12.00 0.72 -9.32
CA ASN A 199 -11.16 0.17 -10.38
C ASN A 199 -9.72 0.62 -10.15
N PHE A 200 -8.77 -0.31 -10.35
CA PHE A 200 -7.35 -0.02 -10.24
C PHE A 200 -6.70 0.01 -11.63
N MET A 201 -6.18 1.18 -12.00
CA MET A 201 -5.88 1.52 -13.40
C MET A 201 -4.42 1.31 -13.80
N CYS A 202 -3.66 0.54 -13.01
CA CYS A 202 -2.29 0.16 -13.34
C CYS A 202 -1.94 -1.18 -12.67
N ASN A 203 -1.21 -2.06 -13.37
CA ASN A 203 -0.74 -3.30 -12.76
C ASN A 203 0.30 -3.01 -11.68
N SER A 204 0.31 -3.81 -10.61
CA SER A 204 1.31 -3.69 -9.54
C SER A 204 2.73 -3.88 -10.07
N SER A 205 2.91 -4.61 -11.18
CA SER A 205 4.21 -4.86 -11.81
C SER A 205 4.68 -3.78 -12.80
N CYS A 206 3.88 -2.75 -13.09
CA CYS A 206 4.24 -1.75 -14.09
C CYS A 206 5.51 -0.98 -13.71
N MET A 207 6.48 -0.97 -14.62
CA MET A 207 7.69 -0.13 -14.51
C MET A 207 7.32 1.34 -14.63
N GLY A 208 7.97 2.20 -13.82
CA GLY A 208 7.68 3.63 -13.76
C GLY A 208 6.40 4.01 -13.01
N GLY A 209 5.66 3.05 -12.45
CA GLY A 209 4.55 3.30 -11.53
C GLY A 209 4.81 2.62 -10.18
N MET A 210 3.96 1.65 -9.82
CA MET A 210 4.14 0.85 -8.60
C MET A 210 5.43 0.01 -8.60
N ASN A 211 5.86 -0.50 -9.75
CA ASN A 211 7.11 -1.25 -9.91
C ASN A 211 7.30 -2.39 -8.88
N ARG A 212 6.29 -3.25 -8.74
CA ARG A 212 6.21 -4.40 -7.82
C ARG A 212 6.24 -4.04 -6.33
N ARG A 213 6.14 -2.76 -5.98
CA ARG A 213 6.00 -2.33 -4.58
C ARG A 213 4.56 -2.56 -4.11
N PRO A 214 4.34 -3.24 -2.97
CA PRO A 214 3.00 -3.47 -2.43
C PRO A 214 2.37 -2.15 -1.98
N ILE A 215 1.06 -2.02 -2.19
CA ILE A 215 0.29 -0.83 -1.82
C ILE A 215 -0.81 -1.18 -0.81
N LEU A 216 -1.12 -0.23 0.07
CA LEU A 216 -2.33 -0.23 0.88
C LEU A 216 -3.32 0.77 0.29
N THR A 217 -4.59 0.38 0.25
CA THR A 217 -5.69 1.31 0.04
C THR A 217 -6.28 1.65 1.39
N ILE A 218 -6.29 2.93 1.72
CA ILE A 218 -6.91 3.48 2.92
C ILE A 218 -8.27 4.01 2.51
N ILE A 219 -9.32 3.51 3.16
CA ILE A 219 -10.67 4.04 3.06
C ILE A 219 -10.97 4.80 4.34
N THR A 220 -11.32 6.08 4.20
CA THR A 220 -11.75 6.93 5.31
C THR A 220 -13.21 7.32 5.12
N LEU A 221 -13.94 7.30 6.24
CA LEU A 221 -15.24 7.94 6.40
C LEU A 221 -14.97 9.30 7.03
N GLU A 222 -15.36 10.37 6.36
CA GLU A 222 -15.07 11.75 6.74
C GLU A 222 -16.35 12.59 6.75
N THR A 223 -16.40 13.65 7.56
CA THR A 223 -17.41 14.70 7.41
C THR A 223 -17.16 15.53 6.15
N HIS A 224 -18.12 16.37 5.76
CA HIS A 224 -17.95 17.31 4.66
C HIS A 224 -16.77 18.29 4.86
N ASP A 225 -16.44 18.60 6.12
CA ASP A 225 -15.30 19.45 6.51
C ASP A 225 -13.96 18.70 6.57
N GLY A 226 -13.94 17.40 6.28
CA GLY A 226 -12.73 16.58 6.31
C GLY A 226 -12.35 16.04 7.69
N GLN A 227 -13.26 16.08 8.67
CA GLN A 227 -13.02 15.45 9.97
C GLN A 227 -13.13 13.92 9.85
N LEU A 228 -12.15 13.19 10.40
CA LEU A 228 -12.12 11.74 10.33
C LEU A 228 -13.14 11.10 11.28
N LEU A 229 -14.11 10.37 10.71
CA LEU A 229 -15.11 9.60 11.46
C LEU A 229 -14.74 8.11 11.56
N GLY A 230 -13.98 7.59 10.60
CA GLY A 230 -13.56 6.19 10.58
C GLY A 230 -12.51 5.92 9.52
N ARG A 231 -11.70 4.89 9.72
CA ARG A 231 -10.64 4.47 8.80
C ARG A 231 -10.46 2.97 8.80
N ARG A 232 -10.31 2.40 7.60
CA ARG A 232 -9.92 1.01 7.39
C ARG A 232 -8.93 0.94 6.24
N SER A 233 -8.00 0.00 6.30
CA SER A 233 -7.07 -0.25 5.21
C SER A 233 -7.02 -1.71 4.81
N PHE A 234 -6.69 -1.96 3.55
CA PHE A 234 -6.45 -3.29 3.01
C PHE A 234 -5.37 -3.23 1.93
N GLU A 235 -4.65 -4.32 1.74
CA GLU A 235 -3.63 -4.42 0.69
C GLU A 235 -4.27 -4.66 -0.67
N VAL A 236 -3.69 -4.11 -1.75
CA VAL A 236 -4.17 -4.36 -3.11
C VAL A 236 -3.05 -4.86 -4.00
N ARG A 237 -3.36 -5.92 -4.77
CA ARG A 237 -2.51 -6.44 -5.84
C ARG A 237 -3.28 -6.49 -7.16
N VAL A 238 -2.86 -5.65 -8.08
CA VAL A 238 -3.37 -5.63 -9.46
C VAL A 238 -2.52 -6.57 -10.32
N CYS A 239 -3.10 -7.68 -10.75
CA CYS A 239 -2.40 -8.77 -11.42
C CYS A 239 -3.28 -9.45 -12.49
N ALA A 240 -2.66 -10.15 -13.44
CA ALA A 240 -3.39 -10.80 -14.52
C ALA A 240 -4.24 -12.01 -14.06
N CYS A 241 -3.85 -12.69 -12.99
CA CYS A 241 -4.50 -13.92 -12.52
C CYS A 241 -4.75 -13.87 -11.00
N PRO A 242 -5.78 -13.12 -10.53
CA PRO A 242 -6.05 -12.92 -9.11
C PRO A 242 -6.19 -14.21 -8.30
N GLY A 243 -6.98 -15.18 -8.79
CA GLY A 243 -7.21 -16.44 -8.08
C GLY A 243 -5.94 -17.28 -7.87
N ARG A 244 -5.00 -17.25 -8.83
CA ARG A 244 -3.72 -17.96 -8.70
C ARG A 244 -2.79 -17.26 -7.71
N ASP A 245 -2.64 -15.95 -7.84
CA ASP A 245 -1.76 -15.16 -6.98
C ASP A 245 -2.27 -15.20 -5.53
N ARG A 246 -3.59 -15.12 -5.30
CA ARG A 246 -4.21 -15.33 -3.98
C ARG A 246 -3.85 -16.69 -3.37
N LYS A 247 -4.09 -17.80 -4.08
CA LYS A 247 -3.73 -19.15 -3.60
C LYS A 247 -2.26 -19.28 -3.25
N THR A 248 -1.40 -18.69 -4.09
CA THR A 248 0.05 -18.76 -3.92
C THR A 248 0.48 -18.01 -2.66
N GLU A 249 -0.01 -16.78 -2.49
CA GLU A 249 0.32 -15.97 -1.32
C GLU A 249 -0.31 -16.51 -0.02
N GLU A 250 -1.54 -17.04 -0.04
CA GLU A 250 -2.16 -17.70 1.12
C GLU A 250 -1.39 -18.97 1.53
N SER A 251 -0.92 -19.76 0.54
CA SER A 251 -0.09 -20.95 0.81
C SER A 251 1.23 -20.58 1.46
N ASN A 252 1.90 -19.54 0.96
CA ASN A 252 3.15 -19.03 1.54
C ASN A 252 2.91 -18.52 2.96
N PHE A 253 1.85 -17.74 3.18
CA PHE A 253 1.50 -17.22 4.50
C PHE A 253 1.20 -18.33 5.52
N ARG A 254 0.54 -19.41 5.10
CA ARG A 254 0.31 -20.58 5.96
C ARG A 254 1.61 -21.29 6.35
N LYS A 255 2.53 -21.47 5.38
CA LYS A 255 3.85 -22.04 5.66
C LYS A 255 4.65 -21.16 6.63
N ASP A 256 4.61 -19.85 6.45
CA ASP A 256 5.28 -18.87 7.32
C ASP A 256 4.68 -18.82 8.73
N GLN A 257 3.40 -19.14 8.90
CA GLN A 257 2.80 -19.28 10.23
C GLN A 257 3.23 -20.58 10.93
N GLU A 258 3.27 -21.68 10.19
CA GLU A 258 3.62 -23.00 10.73
C GLU A 258 5.08 -23.04 11.23
N THR A 259 6.00 -22.37 10.52
CA THR A 259 7.39 -22.20 10.98
C THR A 259 7.51 -21.32 12.23
N LYS A 260 6.58 -20.38 12.46
CA LYS A 260 6.59 -19.47 13.63
C LYS A 260 5.96 -20.07 14.89
N THR A 261 5.01 -21.01 14.77
CA THR A 261 4.31 -21.59 15.92
C THR A 261 5.08 -22.73 16.59
N LEU A 262 5.93 -23.46 15.84
CA LEU A 262 6.80 -24.52 16.39
C LEU A 262 7.99 -23.98 17.20
N GLY A 263 8.28 -22.67 17.15
CA GLY A 263 9.38 -22.01 17.87
C GLY A 263 9.05 -21.46 19.27
N LYS A 264 7.88 -21.76 19.86
CA LYS A 264 7.45 -21.20 21.16
C LYS A 264 6.97 -22.26 22.15
N THR A 265 7.87 -23.06 22.72
CA THR A 265 7.64 -23.70 24.03
C THR A 265 8.89 -23.57 24.92
N PRO A 266 8.85 -22.75 26.00
CA PRO A 266 9.90 -22.74 27.00
C PRO A 266 9.54 -23.77 28.08
N SER A 267 10.13 -24.97 28.03
CA SER A 267 10.04 -25.90 29.17
C SER A 267 11.17 -25.59 30.16
N THR A 268 10.83 -24.76 31.14
CA THR A 268 11.53 -24.66 32.42
C THR A 268 11.41 -25.96 33.20
N THR A 269 12.52 -26.62 33.53
CA THR A 269 12.69 -27.35 34.81
C THR A 269 14.18 -27.46 35.17
N LYS A 270 14.53 -26.90 36.33
CA LYS A 270 15.81 -27.02 37.04
C LYS A 270 15.89 -28.32 37.87
N ARG A 271 17.11 -28.86 37.99
CA ARG A 271 17.75 -29.74 39.02
C ARG A 271 18.37 -30.99 38.37
N SER A 272 19.51 -31.57 38.76
CA SER A 272 20.55 -31.32 39.76
C SER A 272 21.61 -32.43 39.56
N MET A 273 22.90 -32.05 39.50
CA MET A 273 24.15 -32.73 39.92
C MET A 273 24.34 -34.27 39.96
N THR A 274 25.55 -34.65 39.49
CA THR A 274 26.59 -35.60 40.05
C THR A 274 26.78 -37.04 39.47
N LYS A 275 28.02 -37.26 38.95
CA LYS A 275 28.96 -38.44 39.06
C LYS A 275 28.54 -39.83 38.51
N GLU A 276 29.41 -40.76 38.12
CA GLU A 276 30.81 -40.88 37.66
C GLU A 276 31.00 -42.36 37.19
N SER A 277 31.84 -42.58 36.16
CA SER A 277 32.74 -43.74 35.91
C SER A 277 32.30 -45.23 35.67
N SER A 278 33.02 -45.81 34.67
CA SER A 278 33.60 -47.17 34.52
C SER A 278 32.86 -48.35 33.84
N SER A 279 33.24 -48.58 32.57
CA SER A 279 33.75 -49.82 31.90
C SER A 279 33.13 -51.21 32.10
N SER A 280 32.68 -51.85 30.99
CA SER A 280 33.17 -53.16 30.46
C SER A 280 32.33 -53.68 29.25
N THR A 281 33.00 -54.11 28.18
CA THR A 281 32.52 -54.91 27.01
C THR A 281 32.38 -56.43 27.34
N PRO A 282 31.80 -57.36 26.52
CA PRO A 282 31.59 -57.36 25.04
C PRO A 282 30.25 -57.94 24.46
N ARG A 283 30.14 -57.86 23.11
CA ARG A 283 29.20 -58.38 22.07
C ARG A 283 28.61 -59.82 22.26
N PRO A 284 27.59 -60.32 21.49
CA PRO A 284 27.28 -60.02 20.07
C PRO A 284 25.80 -59.97 19.58
N GLU A 285 25.65 -59.44 18.36
CA GLU A 285 24.71 -59.76 17.25
C GLU A 285 23.17 -59.67 17.41
N GLY A 286 22.54 -58.89 16.52
CA GLY A 286 21.09 -58.89 16.31
C GLY A 286 20.55 -57.62 15.63
N SER A 287 20.61 -57.57 14.30
CA SER A 287 20.24 -56.48 13.40
C SER A 287 18.82 -55.90 13.59
N LYS A 288 18.68 -54.63 14.00
CA LYS A 288 17.54 -53.75 13.61
C LYS A 288 18.00 -52.29 13.47
N LYS A 289 17.78 -51.74 12.28
CA LYS A 289 18.09 -50.36 11.87
C LYS A 289 17.56 -49.34 12.89
N ALA A 290 18.47 -48.65 13.56
CA ALA A 290 18.14 -47.51 14.43
C ALA A 290 18.23 -46.21 13.63
N LYS A 291 17.10 -45.49 13.64
CA LYS A 291 16.97 -44.03 13.54
C LYS A 291 18.26 -43.30 13.95
N LEU A 292 18.86 -42.55 13.02
CA LEU A 292 19.91 -41.59 13.35
C LEU A 292 19.40 -40.17 13.07
N SER A 293 19.04 -39.52 14.18
CA SER A 293 19.18 -38.09 14.47
C SER A 293 18.86 -37.07 13.37
N THR A 294 17.61 -36.68 13.27
CA THR A 294 17.15 -35.50 12.49
C THR A 294 16.75 -34.40 13.48
N SER A 295 17.71 -33.76 14.15
CA SER A 295 17.38 -32.71 15.15
C SER A 295 18.51 -31.73 15.46
N SER A 296 19.35 -31.38 14.48
CA SER A 296 20.40 -30.36 14.68
C SER A 296 20.53 -29.36 13.51
N ASP A 297 19.66 -29.44 12.50
CA ASP A 297 19.95 -28.84 11.18
C ASP A 297 19.27 -27.48 10.92
N GLU A 298 18.56 -26.91 11.89
CA GLU A 298 17.81 -25.66 11.72
C GLU A 298 18.21 -24.57 12.74
N GLU A 299 19.45 -24.60 13.21
CA GLU A 299 19.98 -23.55 14.10
C GLU A 299 20.47 -22.36 13.27
N ILE A 300 19.88 -21.18 13.48
CA ILE A 300 20.27 -19.94 12.78
C ILE A 300 21.41 -19.26 13.52
N TYR A 301 22.54 -19.07 12.82
CA TYR A 301 23.71 -18.37 13.33
C TYR A 301 23.85 -16.98 12.70
N THR A 302 24.29 -16.00 13.49
CA THR A 302 24.57 -14.64 13.00
C THR A 302 26.05 -14.46 12.69
N LEU A 303 26.38 -14.15 11.43
CA LEU A 303 27.74 -13.85 11.01
C LEU A 303 27.93 -12.33 10.80
N GLN A 304 28.83 -11.72 11.58
CA GLN A 304 29.18 -10.30 11.42
C GLN A 304 30.21 -10.14 10.30
N VAL A 305 29.87 -9.37 9.26
CA VAL A 305 30.72 -9.17 8.07
C VAL A 305 31.05 -7.70 7.89
N ARG A 306 32.34 -7.37 7.81
CA ARG A 306 32.79 -5.99 7.54
C ARG A 306 32.91 -5.73 6.04
N GLY A 307 32.27 -4.67 5.55
CA GLY A 307 32.39 -4.22 4.15
C GLY A 307 31.37 -4.86 3.22
N LYS A 308 30.78 -4.01 2.36
CA LYS A 308 29.58 -4.33 1.57
C LYS A 308 29.81 -5.45 0.56
N ASP A 309 30.90 -5.40 -0.21
CA ASP A 309 31.16 -6.39 -1.27
C ASP A 309 31.35 -7.80 -0.71
N ARG A 310 31.97 -7.91 0.46
CA ARG A 310 32.13 -9.19 1.18
C ARG A 310 30.80 -9.73 1.69
N TYR A 311 29.95 -8.84 2.19
CA TYR A 311 28.59 -9.20 2.60
C TYR A 311 27.76 -9.69 1.40
N GLU A 312 27.79 -9.00 0.27
CA GLU A 312 27.02 -9.38 -0.92
C GLU A 312 27.47 -10.74 -1.49
N MET A 313 28.77 -11.01 -1.49
CA MET A 313 29.31 -12.32 -1.87
C MET A 313 28.79 -13.44 -0.94
N LEU A 314 28.93 -13.27 0.38
CA LEU A 314 28.51 -14.28 1.36
C LEU A 314 27.00 -14.48 1.36
N LYS A 315 26.23 -13.41 1.22
CA LYS A 315 24.78 -13.46 1.06
C LYS A 315 24.40 -14.28 -0.17
N LYS A 316 25.02 -14.03 -1.33
CA LYS A 316 24.74 -14.77 -2.56
C LYS A 316 25.03 -16.27 -2.41
N ILE A 317 26.08 -16.63 -1.69
CA ILE A 317 26.41 -18.04 -1.40
C ILE A 317 25.32 -18.66 -0.51
N ASN A 318 24.95 -17.99 0.58
CA ASN A 318 23.91 -18.47 1.49
C ASN A 318 22.56 -18.65 0.79
N ASP A 319 22.10 -17.63 0.05
CA ASP A 319 20.85 -17.66 -0.71
C ASP A 319 20.83 -18.81 -1.74
N SER A 320 22.00 -19.17 -2.30
CA SER A 320 22.11 -20.27 -3.27
C SER A 320 22.04 -21.64 -2.61
N LEU A 321 22.62 -21.80 -1.41
CA LEU A 321 22.57 -23.03 -0.63
C LEU A 321 21.15 -23.29 -0.13
N GLU A 322 20.49 -22.27 0.41
CA GLU A 322 19.09 -22.36 0.80
C GLU A 322 18.21 -22.74 -0.39
N LEU A 323 18.45 -22.14 -1.57
CA LEU A 323 17.72 -22.48 -2.78
C LEU A 323 17.96 -23.95 -3.22
N SER A 324 19.18 -24.47 -3.07
CA SER A 324 19.46 -25.88 -3.42
C SER A 324 18.74 -26.87 -2.51
N ASP A 325 18.47 -26.52 -1.26
CA ASP A 325 17.75 -27.39 -0.32
C ASP A 325 16.25 -27.47 -0.62
N VAL A 326 15.67 -26.44 -1.26
CA VAL A 326 14.24 -26.40 -1.63
C VAL A 326 13.94 -26.87 -3.06
N VAL A 327 14.95 -27.01 -3.92
CA VAL A 327 14.76 -27.44 -5.31
C VAL A 327 14.75 -28.97 -5.41
N PRO A 328 13.69 -29.59 -5.97
CA PRO A 328 13.64 -31.04 -6.13
C PRO A 328 14.81 -31.58 -6.99
N PRO A 329 15.37 -32.76 -6.68
CA PRO A 329 16.53 -33.32 -7.40
C PRO A 329 16.32 -33.43 -8.91
N SER A 330 15.07 -33.69 -9.34
CA SER A 330 14.67 -33.78 -10.74
C SER A 330 14.82 -32.47 -11.52
N ASP A 331 14.69 -31.32 -10.86
CA ASP A 331 14.91 -30.01 -11.47
C ASP A 331 16.39 -29.61 -11.49
N MET A 332 17.18 -30.08 -10.52
CA MET A 332 18.65 -29.94 -10.54
C MET A 332 19.27 -30.72 -11.70
N ASP A 333 18.88 -31.97 -11.90
CA ASP A 333 19.36 -32.80 -13.02
C ASP A 333 19.02 -32.17 -14.37
N ARG A 334 17.82 -31.61 -14.50
CA ARG A 334 17.37 -30.92 -15.72
C ARG A 334 18.17 -29.63 -15.99
N TYR A 335 18.65 -28.96 -14.94
CA TYR A 335 19.51 -27.77 -15.06
C TYR A 335 20.95 -28.16 -15.44
N LEU A 336 21.51 -29.21 -14.83
CA LEU A 336 22.82 -29.76 -15.19
C LEU A 336 22.85 -30.28 -16.63
N GLN A 337 21.79 -30.94 -17.07
CA GLN A 337 21.66 -31.42 -18.45
C GLN A 337 21.57 -30.27 -19.47
N LYS A 338 21.03 -29.10 -19.07
CA LYS A 338 21.06 -27.87 -19.87
C LYS A 338 22.44 -27.21 -19.93
N LEU A 339 23.24 -27.30 -18.87
CA LEU A 339 24.63 -26.79 -18.86
C LEU A 339 25.55 -27.65 -19.73
N VAL A 340 25.41 -28.98 -19.66
CA VAL A 340 26.17 -29.93 -20.49
C VAL A 340 25.81 -29.78 -21.97
N THR A 341 24.54 -29.55 -22.31
CA THR A 341 24.12 -29.31 -23.70
C THR A 341 24.53 -27.93 -24.25
N LYS A 342 24.69 -26.91 -23.39
CA LYS A 342 25.32 -25.63 -23.78
C LYS A 342 26.82 -25.79 -24.05
N GLY A 343 27.55 -26.49 -23.19
CA GLY A 343 28.99 -26.77 -23.39
C GLY A 343 29.28 -27.64 -24.62
N LYS A 344 28.35 -28.52 -25.02
CA LYS A 344 28.47 -29.30 -26.27
C LYS A 344 28.21 -28.47 -27.52
N LYS A 345 27.33 -27.45 -27.45
CA LYS A 345 27.04 -26.55 -28.58
C LYS A 345 28.16 -25.55 -28.88
N GLU A 346 29.02 -25.22 -27.92
CA GLU A 346 30.20 -24.38 -28.16
C GLU A 346 31.42 -25.17 -28.65
N LYS A 347 31.43 -26.49 -28.47
CA LYS A 347 32.57 -27.34 -28.87
C LYS A 347 32.43 -27.97 -30.27
N ASP A 348 31.21 -28.05 -30.82
CA ASP A 348 30.97 -28.38 -32.23
C ASP A 348 30.77 -27.08 -33.03
N GLY A 349 31.90 -26.47 -33.41
CA GLY A 349 31.93 -25.42 -34.41
C GLY A 349 31.53 -25.98 -35.78
N GLN A 350 30.25 -25.85 -36.14
CA GLN A 350 29.82 -25.82 -37.53
C GLN A 350 28.79 -24.71 -37.71
N THR A 351 29.25 -23.62 -38.31
CA THR A 351 28.48 -22.53 -38.89
C THR A 351 27.32 -23.07 -39.74
N PRO A 352 26.05 -22.72 -39.46
CA PRO A 352 25.00 -22.87 -40.44
C PRO A 352 25.02 -21.66 -41.38
N GLU A 353 25.32 -21.89 -42.66
CA GLU A 353 25.16 -20.90 -43.72
C GLU A 353 23.73 -20.35 -43.77
N PRO A 354 23.53 -19.03 -43.99
CA PRO A 354 22.20 -18.48 -44.19
C PRO A 354 21.67 -18.86 -45.58
N LYS A 355 20.55 -19.59 -45.58
CA LYS A 355 19.80 -19.95 -46.79
C LYS A 355 19.39 -18.70 -47.58
N ARG A 356 19.85 -18.61 -48.83
CA ARG A 356 19.38 -17.67 -49.85
C ARG A 356 17.85 -17.73 -49.98
N GLY A 357 17.17 -16.58 -49.87
CA GLY A 357 15.78 -16.48 -50.27
C GLY A 357 15.06 -15.25 -49.76
N LYS A 358 15.18 -14.13 -50.50
CA LYS A 358 14.11 -13.19 -50.92
C LYS A 358 14.76 -11.87 -51.35
N LYS A 359 14.77 -11.62 -52.66
CA LYS A 359 15.20 -10.34 -53.24
C LYS A 359 14.21 -9.25 -52.83
N LEU A 360 14.74 -8.14 -52.33
CA LEU A 360 14.05 -6.88 -52.12
C LEU A 360 13.68 -6.31 -53.50
N ILE A 361 12.41 -5.98 -53.73
CA ILE A 361 11.98 -5.20 -54.89
C ILE A 361 12.37 -3.74 -54.60
N VAL A 362 13.38 -3.25 -55.33
CA VAL A 362 13.68 -1.82 -55.41
C VAL A 362 12.75 -1.24 -56.48
N LYS A 363 11.98 -0.22 -56.08
CA LYS A 363 11.13 0.57 -56.95
C LYS A 363 11.98 1.70 -57.51
N ASP A 364 12.46 1.55 -58.75
CA ASP A 364 13.08 2.66 -59.49
C ASP A 364 11.98 3.54 -60.12
N GLU A 365 12.01 4.81 -59.76
CA GLU A 365 11.26 5.87 -60.45
C GLU A 365 12.05 6.37 -61.67
N LYS A 366 11.39 6.28 -62.83
CA LYS A 366 11.30 7.27 -63.93
C LYS A 366 12.58 7.93 -64.49
N SER A 367 12.71 7.78 -65.81
CA SER A 367 12.96 8.80 -66.86
C SER A 367 13.40 8.05 -68.14
N ASP A 368 13.13 8.44 -69.38
CA ASP A 368 12.21 9.33 -70.12
C ASP A 368 12.58 9.09 -71.60
N SER A 369 11.62 9.16 -72.54
CA SER A 369 11.78 9.41 -74.01
C SER A 369 12.74 8.50 -74.83
N ASP A 370 12.45 8.00 -76.02
CA ASP A 370 11.74 8.49 -77.22
C ASP A 370 11.22 7.27 -78.02
#